data_AF-A0A067MFV1-F1
#
_entry.id   AF-A0A067MFV1-F1
#
_cell.length_a   1.000
_cell.length_b   1.000
_cell.length_c   1.000
_cell.angle_alpha   90.00
_cell.angle_beta   90.00
_cell.angle_gamma   90.00
#
_symmetry.space_group_name_H-M   'P 1'
#
loop_
_entity.id
_entity.type
_entity.pdbx_description
1 polymer ?
#
loop_
_entity_poly.entity_id
_entity_poly.type
_entity_poly.pdbx_seq_one_letter_code
_entity_poly.pdbx_strand_id
1 'polypeptide(L)' 'PEQGCLSDTREALLEEIWQWIKCSDTSDGAKIFCLTGVAGSGKSAIAHTVARRCHEEGLLASSFFFSRDVAERNNPRKLL' A
#
# COMPACT_ATOMS: atom_id res chain seq x y z
N PRO A 1 2.44 3.82 14.00
CA PRO A 1 1.03 3.88 14.46
C PRO A 1 0.15 4.97 13.81
N GLU A 2 0.68 6.02 13.16
CA GLU A 2 -0.18 7.18 12.82
C GLU A 2 -0.89 7.16 11.45
N GLN A 3 -0.51 6.28 10.52
CA GLN A 3 -1.00 6.37 9.11
C GLN A 3 -1.65 5.09 8.58
N GLY A 4 -1.86 4.06 9.41
CA GLY A 4 -2.46 2.78 9.01
C GLY A 4 -3.96 2.64 9.34
N CYS A 5 -4.56 1.51 8.98
CA CYS A 5 -5.89 1.11 9.41
C CYS A 5 -5.90 0.92 10.93
N LEU A 6 -7.04 1.22 11.56
CA LEU A 6 -7.30 0.85 12.95
C LEU A 6 -7.39 -0.68 13.05
N SER A 7 -7.01 -1.22 14.20
CA SER A 7 -7.12 -2.65 14.48
C SER A 7 -8.52 -3.17 14.18
N ASP A 8 -8.59 -4.37 13.59
CA ASP A 8 -9.83 -5.08 13.30
C ASP A 8 -10.76 -4.35 12.32
N THR A 9 -10.23 -3.43 11.52
CA THR A 9 -10.99 -2.72 10.48
C THR A 9 -10.51 -3.10 9.09
N ARG A 10 -11.45 -3.22 8.14
CA ARG A 10 -11.17 -3.49 6.72
C ARG A 10 -10.43 -4.82 6.48
N GLU A 11 -10.50 -5.75 7.44
CA GLU A 11 -9.81 -7.04 7.42
C GLU A 11 -10.08 -7.83 6.13
N ALA A 12 -11.34 -7.89 5.68
CA ALA A 12 -11.68 -8.62 4.45
C ALA A 12 -10.94 -8.08 3.21
N LEU A 13 -10.87 -6.75 3.06
CA LEU A 13 -10.15 -6.11 1.96
C LEU A 13 -8.63 -6.26 2.11
N LEU A 14 -8.11 -6.16 3.33
CA LEU A 14 -6.68 -6.34 3.60
C LEU A 14 -6.26 -7.78 3.27
N GLU A 15 -7.10 -8.76 3.56
CA GLU A 15 -6.84 -10.16 3.24
C GLU A 15 -6.96 -10.44 1.75
N GLU A 16 -7.90 -9.82 1.04
CA GLU A 16 -7.98 -9.89 -0.43
C GLU A 16 -6.69 -9.36 -1.09
N ILE A 17 -6.22 -8.18 -0.67
CA ILE A 17 -4.96 -7.60 -1.17
C ILE A 17 -3.79 -8.52 -0.83
N TRP A 18 -3.81 -9.14 0.35
CA TRP A 18 -2.75 -10.04 0.78
C TRP A 18 -2.68 -11.31 -0.06
N GLN A 19 -3.83 -11.92 -0.33
CA GLN A 19 -3.93 -13.05 -1.25
C GLN A 19 -3.45 -12.64 -2.64
N TRP A 20 -3.82 -11.47 -3.14
CA TRP A 20 -3.33 -10.95 -4.41
C TRP A 20 -1.80 -10.78 -4.45
N ILE A 21 -1.18 -10.28 -3.37
CA ILE A 21 0.29 -10.16 -3.26
C ILE A 21 0.97 -11.53 -3.29
N LYS A 22 0.44 -12.50 -2.55
CA LYS A 22 1.02 -13.85 -2.43
C LYS A 22 0.69 -14.75 -3.62
N CYS A 23 -0.33 -14.42 -4.41
CA CYS A 23 -0.70 -15.22 -5.57
C CYS A 23 0.34 -15.02 -6.68
N SER A 24 1.15 -16.05 -6.91
CA SER A 24 2.10 -16.13 -8.01
C SER A 24 1.43 -16.75 -9.23
N ASP A 25 0.53 -16.04 -9.90
CA ASP A 25 0.28 -16.35 -11.31
C ASP A 25 1.59 -16.11 -12.06
N THR A 26 2.01 -17.10 -12.85
CA THR A 26 3.29 -17.20 -13.57
C THR A 26 3.39 -16.22 -14.74
N SER A 27 2.70 -15.09 -14.66
CA SER A 27 2.80 -14.02 -15.64
C SER A 27 4.12 -13.26 -15.39
N ASP A 28 4.99 -13.21 -16.40
CA ASP A 28 6.30 -12.55 -16.38
C ASP A 28 6.23 -11.00 -16.26
N GLY A 29 5.12 -10.45 -15.77
CA GLY A 29 4.81 -9.02 -15.78
C GLY A 29 4.77 -8.38 -14.40
N ALA A 30 4.95 -7.06 -14.37
CA ALA A 30 4.70 -6.26 -13.17
C ALA A 30 3.19 -6.27 -12.84
N LYS A 31 2.86 -6.55 -11.58
CA LYS A 31 1.47 -6.57 -11.10
C LYS A 31 1.09 -5.23 -10.48
N ILE A 32 -0.05 -4.69 -10.88
CA ILE A 32 -0.57 -3.40 -10.38
C ILE A 32 -1.92 -3.64 -9.70
N PHE A 33 -2.01 -3.29 -8.41
CA PHE A 33 -3.28 -3.25 -7.68
C PHE A 33 -3.80 -1.81 -7.60
N CYS A 34 -5.01 -1.57 -8.11
CA CYS A 34 -5.62 -0.25 -8.11
C CYS A 34 -6.74 -0.15 -7.06
N LEU A 35 -6.50 0.60 -5.99
CA LEU A 35 -7.49 0.87 -4.94
C LEU A 35 -8.17 2.23 -5.19
N THR A 36 -9.47 2.21 -5.52
CA THR A 36 -10.26 3.41 -5.78
C THR A 36 -11.33 3.64 -4.72
N GLY A 37 -11.87 4.85 -4.65
CA GLY A 37 -12.91 5.22 -3.68
C GLY A 37 -12.94 6.71 -3.38
N VAL A 38 -14.01 7.16 -2.72
CA VAL A 38 -14.25 8.57 -2.39
C VAL A 38 -13.13 9.19 -1.55
N ALA A 39 -12.97 10.52 -1.61
CA ALA A 39 -12.05 11.24 -0.75
C ALA A 39 -12.35 10.95 0.73
N GLY A 40 -11.32 10.81 1.57
CA GLY A 40 -11.49 10.50 2.99
C GLY A 40 -11.82 9.04 3.32
N SER A 41 -12.01 8.14 2.34
CA SER A 41 -12.35 6.72 2.63
C SER A 41 -11.25 5.88 3.29
N GLY A 42 -10.05 6.44 3.45
CA GLY A 42 -8.91 5.77 4.09
C GLY A 42 -8.04 4.92 3.15
N LYS A 43 -8.06 5.18 1.83
CA LYS A 43 -7.20 4.47 0.86
C LYS A 43 -5.72 4.49 1.23
N SER A 44 -5.19 5.65 1.63
CA SER A 44 -3.80 5.78 2.08
C SER A 44 -3.54 4.94 3.33
N ALA A 45 -4.51 4.84 4.25
CA ALA A 45 -4.39 4.01 5.45
C ALA A 45 -4.30 2.51 5.12
N ILE A 46 -5.04 2.06 4.10
CA ILE A 46 -4.93 0.69 3.57
C ILE A 46 -3.53 0.47 2.99
N ALA A 47 -3.04 1.38 2.13
CA ALA A 47 -1.71 1.27 1.53
C ALA A 47 -0.59 1.22 2.58
N HIS A 48 -0.65 2.04 3.63
CA HIS A 48 0.31 2.00 4.73
C HIS A 48 0.23 0.68 5.52
N THR A 49 -0.97 0.15 5.74
CA THR A 49 -1.15 -1.15 6.43
C THR A 49 -0.57 -2.29 5.62
N VAL A 50 -0.83 -2.32 4.32
CA VAL A 50 -0.29 -3.32 3.39
C VAL A 50 1.23 -3.25 3.34
N ALA A 51 1.81 -2.06 3.16
CA ALA A 51 3.26 -1.88 3.16
C ALA A 51 3.90 -2.36 4.46
N ARG A 52 3.29 -2.05 5.61
CA ARG A 52 3.75 -2.54 6.92
C ARG A 52 3.71 -4.06 7.01
N ARG A 53 2.61 -4.71 6.62
CA ARG A 53 2.50 -6.18 6.63
C ARG A 53 3.54 -6.82 5.70
N CYS A 54 3.79 -6.25 4.51
CA CYS A 54 4.84 -6.72 3.61
C CYS A 54 6.25 -6.56 4.21
N HIS A 55 6.51 -5.49 4.96
CA HIS A 55 7.78 -5.31 5.66
C HIS A 55 7.97 -6.33 6.78
N GLU A 56 6.93 -6.53 7.60
CA GLU A 56 6.93 -7.51 8.70
C GLU A 56 7.17 -8.95 8.20
N GLU A 57 6.70 -9.29 6.99
CA GLU A 57 6.90 -10.60 6.36
C GLU A 57 8.15 -10.69 5.47
N GLY A 58 8.98 -9.64 5.42
CA GLY A 58 10.22 -9.63 4.63
C GLY A 58 10.02 -9.62 3.12
N LEU A 59 8.83 -9.28 2.64
CA LEU A 59 8.48 -9.20 1.21
C LEU A 59 8.75 -7.81 0.61
N LEU A 60 8.85 -6.77 1.44
CA LEU A 60 8.99 -5.39 0.99
C LEU A 60 10.46 -5.00 0.79
N ALA A 61 10.85 -4.72 -0.46
CA ALA A 61 12.14 -4.10 -0.75
C ALA A 61 12.16 -2.60 -0.41
N SER A 62 11.13 -1.85 -0.83
CA SER A 62 10.95 -0.44 -0.50
C SER A 62 9.48 -0.03 -0.70
N SER A 63 9.05 1.06 -0.04
CA SER A 63 7.75 1.69 -0.25
C SER A 63 7.89 3.20 -0.32
N PHE A 64 7.14 3.84 -1.23
CA PHE A 64 7.16 5.28 -1.43
C PHE A 64 5.73 5.82 -1.40
N PHE A 65 5.53 6.94 -0.71
CA PHE A 65 4.23 7.60 -0.59
C PHE A 65 4.35 9.05 -1.04
N PHE A 66 3.58 9.44 -2.06
CA PHE A 66 3.56 10.81 -2.57
C PHE A 66 2.39 11.60 -1.98
N SER A 67 2.65 12.85 -1.64
CA SER A 67 1.65 13.81 -1.17
C SER A 67 1.98 15.16 -1.76
N ARG A 68 1.00 15.75 -2.47
CA ARG A 68 1.18 17.07 -3.11
C ARG A 68 1.45 18.17 -2.09
N ASP A 69 0.86 18.02 -0.91
CA ASP A 69 0.89 19.03 0.16
C ASP A 69 2.16 18.94 1.01
N VAL A 70 2.99 17.91 0.82
CA VAL A 70 4.27 17.75 1.53
C VAL A 70 5.41 17.97 0.54
N ALA A 71 6.14 19.07 0.71
CA ALA A 71 7.24 19.47 -0.19
C ALA A 71 8.33 18.39 -0.39
N GLU A 72 8.54 17.53 0.60
CA GLU A 72 9.46 16.40 0.50
C GLU A 72 8.89 15.20 -0.28
N ARG A 73 7.57 15.14 -0.47
CA ARG A 73 6.85 14.02 -1.10
C ARG A 73 6.04 14.43 -2.34
N ASN A 74 6.25 15.64 -2.86
CA ASN A 74 5.54 16.15 -4.04
C ASN A 74 6.39 16.14 -5.33
N ASN A 75 7.63 15.65 -5.27
CA ASN A 75 8.55 15.64 -6.40
C ASN A 75 9.03 14.21 -6.71
N PRO A 76 8.75 13.66 -7.91
CA PRO A 76 9.18 12.32 -8.28
C PRO A 76 10.70 12.18 -8.38
N ARG A 77 11.47 13.28 -8.49
CA ARG A 77 12.94 13.23 -8.49
C ARG A 77 13.53 12.83 -7.12
N LYS A 78 12.73 12.82 -6.05
CA LYS A 78 13.15 12.42 -4.70
C LYS A 78 12.98 10.91 -4.41
N LEU A 79 12.65 10.11 -5.43
CA LEU A 79 12.49 8.65 -5.34
C LEU A 79 13.81 7.87 -5.30
N LEU A 80 14.92 8.50 -5.70
CA LEU A 80 16.23 7.89 -5.91
C LEU A 80 17.30 8.62 -5.10
#